data_AF-A0A843IBA3-F1
#
_entry.id   AF-A0A843IBA3-F1
#
_cell.length_a   1.000
_cell.length_b   1.000
_cell.length_c   1.000
_cell.angle_alpha   90.00
_cell.angle_beta   90.00
_cell.angle_gamma   90.00
#
_symmetry.space_group_name_H-M   'P 1'
#
loop_
_entity.id
_entity.type
_entity.pdbx_description
1 polymer ?
#
loop_
_entity_poly.entity_id
_entity_poly.type
_entity_poly.pdbx_seq_one_letter_code
_entity_poly.pdbx_strand_id
1 'polypeptide(L)'
;MTKKEIYYIDFDVDEVSSRIYDLMDKWSVHLIHIKGQNWQVFNHSNELVYEFDFLIDFRNIDGRIKLEDLKLNVIHHIESLKDDTTYVDELVQENLLY
;
A
#
# COMPACT_ATOMS: atom_id res chain seq x y z
N MET A 1 13.60 -10.91 -7.65
CA MET A 1 13.30 -9.90 -8.68
C MET A 1 12.09 -9.14 -8.19
N THR A 2 12.26 -7.90 -7.75
CA THR A 2 11.17 -7.07 -7.22
C THR A 2 10.26 -6.64 -8.36
N LYS A 3 8.95 -6.79 -8.18
CA LYS A 3 7.95 -6.30 -9.13
C LYS A 3 7.42 -4.95 -8.65
N LYS A 4 7.05 -4.09 -9.60
CA LYS A 4 6.60 -2.73 -9.34
C LYS A 4 5.37 -2.41 -10.16
N GLU A 5 4.35 -1.86 -9.51
CA GLU A 5 3.15 -1.32 -10.14
C GLU A 5 3.05 0.18 -9.85
N ILE A 6 2.56 0.93 -10.84
CA ILE A 6 2.40 2.39 -10.76
C ILE A 6 0.94 2.71 -11.05
N TYR A 7 0.31 3.44 -10.15
CA TYR A 7 -1.07 3.88 -10.24
C TYR A 7 -1.13 5.41 -10.34
N TYR A 8 -2.00 5.90 -11.21
CA TYR A 8 -2.31 7.33 -11.34
C TYR A 8 -3.63 7.62 -10.65
N ILE A 9 -3.98 8.91 -10.54
CA ILE A 9 -5.13 9.39 -9.75
C ILE A 9 -6.50 8.79 -10.11
N ASP A 10 -6.64 8.24 -11.30
CA ASP A 10 -7.83 7.59 -11.82
C ASP A 10 -7.97 6.14 -11.39
N PHE A 11 -7.08 5.61 -10.54
CA PHE A 11 -7.19 4.26 -10.01
C PHE A 11 -8.52 4.02 -9.29
N ASP A 12 -9.02 2.80 -9.44
CA ASP A 12 -10.18 2.28 -8.73
C ASP A 12 -9.73 1.63 -7.43
N VAL A 13 -10.29 2.07 -6.30
CA VAL A 13 -9.87 1.64 -4.97
C VAL A 13 -10.17 0.15 -4.77
N ASP A 14 -11.31 -0.35 -5.25
CA ASP A 14 -11.73 -1.73 -5.04
C ASP A 14 -10.91 -2.69 -5.90
N GLU A 15 -10.58 -2.30 -7.14
CA GLU A 15 -9.71 -3.05 -8.04
C GLU A 15 -8.30 -3.19 -7.44
N VAL A 16 -7.71 -2.07 -7.02
CA VAL A 16 -6.36 -2.07 -6.44
C VAL A 16 -6.34 -2.80 -5.10
N SER A 17 -7.35 -2.63 -4.25
CA SER A 17 -7.51 -3.38 -3.00
C SER A 17 -7.48 -4.89 -3.26
N SER A 18 -8.34 -5.36 -4.17
CA SER A 18 -8.44 -6.77 -4.55
C SER A 18 -7.11 -7.31 -5.07
N ARG A 19 -6.40 -6.50 -5.87
CA ARG A 19 -5.08 -6.84 -6.40
C ARG A 19 -4.02 -7.02 -5.32
N ILE A 20 -4.03 -6.14 -4.31
CA ILE A 20 -3.12 -6.24 -3.16
C ILE A 20 -3.43 -7.49 -2.34
N TYR A 21 -4.71 -7.80 -2.09
CA TYR A 21 -5.12 -9.02 -1.36
C TYR A 21 -4.63 -10.29 -2.08
N ASP A 22 -4.85 -10.34 -3.38
CA ASP A 22 -4.38 -11.42 -4.26
C ASP A 22 -2.86 -11.63 -4.20
N LEU A 23 -2.10 -10.55 -4.00
CA LEU A 23 -0.65 -10.61 -3.85
C LEU A 23 -0.25 -11.11 -2.47
N MET A 24 -0.95 -10.67 -1.42
CA MET A 24 -0.75 -11.12 -0.05
C MET A 24 -1.04 -12.61 0.14
N ASP A 25 -2.06 -13.14 -0.53
CA ASP A 25 -2.38 -14.57 -0.47
C ASP A 25 -1.34 -15.43 -1.23
N LYS A 26 -0.78 -14.91 -2.33
CA LYS A 26 0.12 -15.68 -3.22
C LYS A 26 1.57 -15.70 -2.74
N TRP A 27 2.04 -14.58 -2.23
CA TRP A 27 3.38 -14.41 -1.71
C TRP A 27 3.19 -14.37 -0.21
N SER A 28 3.78 -15.25 0.58
CA SER A 28 3.67 -15.20 2.05
C SER A 28 4.21 -13.86 2.56
N VAL A 29 3.37 -12.83 2.51
CA VAL A 29 3.68 -11.44 2.83
C VAL A 29 3.76 -11.40 4.33
N HIS A 30 4.86 -10.87 4.83
CA HIS A 30 5.06 -10.69 6.25
C HIS A 30 4.76 -9.25 6.66
N LEU A 31 5.12 -8.29 5.79
CA LEU A 31 5.06 -6.89 6.13
C LEU A 31 4.67 -6.05 4.91
N ILE A 32 3.71 -5.14 5.10
CA ILE A 32 3.46 -4.04 4.18
C ILE A 32 3.90 -2.73 4.82
N HIS A 33 4.84 -2.05 4.19
CA HIS A 33 5.32 -0.75 4.61
C HIS A 33 4.68 0.34 3.75
N ILE A 34 3.82 1.14 4.36
CA ILE A 34 3.04 2.21 3.74
C ILE A 34 3.78 3.53 3.99
N LYS A 35 4.41 4.10 2.95
CA LYS A 35 5.15 5.37 3.02
C LYS A 35 4.51 6.42 2.13
N GLY A 36 3.40 7.02 2.58
CA GLY A 36 2.64 7.97 1.78
C GLY A 36 2.19 7.34 0.46
N GLN A 37 2.83 7.73 -0.64
CA GLN A 37 2.54 7.25 -2.00
C GLN A 37 3.34 6.01 -2.44
N ASN A 38 4.35 5.60 -1.67
CA ASN A 38 5.18 4.44 -2.01
C ASN A 38 4.94 3.34 -0.99
N TRP A 39 4.40 2.21 -1.43
CA TRP A 39 4.09 1.08 -0.56
C TRP A 39 4.95 -0.11 -0.93
N GLN A 40 5.55 -0.74 0.05
CA GLN A 40 6.56 -1.78 -0.12
C GLN A 40 6.11 -3.06 0.59
N VAL A 41 6.21 -4.19 -0.10
CA VAL A 41 5.77 -5.49 0.40
C VAL A 41 6.97 -6.39 0.62
N PHE A 42 7.10 -6.93 1.82
CA PHE A 42 8.20 -7.78 2.25
C PHE A 42 7.71 -9.19 2.58
N ASN A 43 8.50 -10.20 2.23
CA ASN A 43 8.26 -11.59 2.65
C ASN A 43 8.83 -11.87 4.06
N HIS A 44 8.63 -13.08 4.59
CA HIS A 44 9.19 -13.48 5.90
C HIS A 44 10.72 -13.53 5.97
N SER A 45 11.42 -13.45 4.82
CA SER A 45 12.88 -13.29 4.77
C SER A 45 13.33 -11.83 4.78
N ASN A 46 12.38 -10.89 4.96
CA ASN A 46 12.57 -9.45 4.91
C ASN A 46 13.09 -8.95 3.56
N GLU A 47 12.79 -9.67 2.48
CA GLU A 47 13.12 -9.27 1.11
C GLU A 47 11.96 -8.51 0.49
N LEU A 48 12.26 -7.40 -0.20
CA LEU A 48 11.28 -6.62 -0.95
C LEU A 48 10.80 -7.42 -2.18
N VAL A 49 9.56 -7.90 -2.12
CA VAL A 49 8.93 -8.68 -3.20
C VAL A 49 8.09 -7.81 -4.14
N TYR A 50 7.47 -6.76 -3.63
CA TYR A 50 6.60 -5.87 -4.39
C TYR A 50 6.71 -4.41 -3.99
N GLU A 51 6.44 -3.52 -4.94
CA GLU A 51 6.33 -2.08 -4.71
C GLU A 51 5.12 -1.50 -5.47
N PHE A 52 4.36 -0.65 -4.81
CA PHE A 52 3.25 0.12 -5.38
C PHE A 52 3.57 1.61 -5.28
N ASP A 53 3.54 2.31 -6.41
CA ASP A 53 3.70 3.76 -6.45
C ASP A 53 2.40 4.43 -6.87
N PHE A 54 1.89 5.33 -6.04
CA PHE A 54 0.69 6.12 -6.30
C PHE A 54 1.06 7.54 -6.70
N LEU A 55 1.05 7.85 -8.00
CA LEU A 55 1.38 9.17 -8.52
C LEU A 55 0.16 10.11 -8.42
N ILE A 56 -0.08 10.60 -7.21
CA ILE A 56 -1.22 11.46 -6.86
C ILE A 56 -0.72 12.88 -6.58
N ASP A 57 -1.42 13.89 -7.09
CA ASP A 57 -1.20 15.26 -6.62
C ASP A 57 -1.95 15.45 -5.30
N PHE A 58 -1.24 15.66 -4.18
CA PHE A 58 -1.86 15.88 -2.86
C PHE A 58 -2.71 17.16 -2.79
N ARG A 59 -2.65 18.04 -3.79
CA ARG A 59 -3.61 19.16 -3.92
C ARG A 59 -4.97 18.69 -4.42
N ASN A 60 -5.04 17.51 -5.04
CA ASN A 60 -6.30 16.88 -5.42
C ASN A 60 -6.86 16.09 -4.23
N ILE A 61 -7.96 16.62 -3.68
CA ILE A 61 -8.66 16.05 -2.53
C ILE A 61 -9.20 14.64 -2.85
N ASP A 62 -9.67 14.41 -4.08
CA ASP A 62 -10.22 13.11 -4.48
C ASP A 62 -9.15 12.02 -4.44
N GLY A 63 -7.97 12.29 -5.01
CA GLY A 63 -6.85 11.35 -4.98
C GLY A 63 -6.37 11.05 -3.56
N ARG A 64 -6.43 12.05 -2.66
CA ARG A 64 -6.10 11.86 -1.23
C ARG A 64 -7.09 10.94 -0.53
N ILE A 65 -8.38 11.18 -0.75
CA ILE A 65 -9.44 10.35 -0.17
C ILE A 65 -9.29 8.91 -0.66
N LYS A 66 -9.10 8.71 -1.98
CA LYS A 66 -8.88 7.38 -2.55
C LYS A 66 -7.69 6.64 -1.95
N LEU A 67 -6.56 7.33 -1.75
CA LEU A 67 -5.37 6.70 -1.17
C LEU A 67 -5.58 6.31 0.30
N GLU A 68 -6.27 7.16 1.06
CA GLU A 68 -6.61 6.86 2.46
C GLU A 68 -7.63 5.71 2.56
N ASP A 69 -8.64 5.68 1.68
CA ASP A 69 -9.61 4.58 1.61
C ASP A 69 -8.92 3.26 1.25
N LEU A 70 -8.03 3.27 0.26
CA LEU A 70 -7.21 2.11 -0.09
C LEU A 70 -6.37 1.63 1.10
N LYS A 71 -5.79 2.57 1.87
CA LYS A 71 -4.98 2.25 3.04
C LYS A 71 -5.81 1.55 4.11
N LEU A 72 -7.00 2.09 4.41
CA LEU A 72 -7.91 1.49 5.38
C LEU A 72 -8.36 0.09 4.95
N ASN A 73 -8.67 -0.09 3.66
CA ASN A 73 -9.02 -1.39 3.09
C ASN A 73 -7.91 -2.43 3.30
N VAL A 74 -6.66 -2.06 2.99
CA VAL A 74 -5.51 -2.95 3.16
C VAL A 74 -5.22 -3.26 4.63
N ILE A 75 -5.28 -2.26 5.52
CA ILE A 75 -5.10 -2.46 6.96
C ILE A 75 -6.15 -3.42 7.51
N HIS A 76 -7.44 -3.20 7.19
CA HIS A 76 -8.50 -4.10 7.64
C HIS A 76 -8.34 -5.51 7.11
N HIS A 77 -7.87 -5.66 5.87
CA HIS A 77 -7.57 -6.99 5.33
C HIS A 77 -6.46 -7.68 6.12
N ILE A 78 -5.33 -7.00 6.38
CA ILE A 78 -4.24 -7.52 7.21
C ILE A 78 -4.75 -7.92 8.60
N GLU A 79 -5.53 -7.07 9.26
CA GLU A 79 -6.10 -7.36 10.58
C GLU A 79 -7.08 -8.55 10.57
N SER A 80 -7.67 -8.86 9.41
CA SER A 80 -8.53 -10.02 9.23
C SER A 80 -7.74 -11.32 9.00
N LEU A 81 -6.49 -11.22 8.55
CA LEU A 81 -5.59 -12.36 8.41
C LEU A 81 -5.27 -12.92 9.80
N LYS A 82 -5.36 -14.24 9.94
CA LYS A 82 -5.08 -14.94 11.20
C LYS A 82 -3.64 -15.46 11.25
N ASP A 83 -2.71 -14.69 10.70
CA ASP A 83 -1.29 -15.03 10.59
C ASP A 83 -0.41 -13.92 11.20
N ASP A 84 0.90 -13.97 10.97
CA ASP A 84 1.89 -13.00 11.44
C ASP A 84 2.12 -11.84 10.48
N THR A 85 1.26 -11.65 9.47
CA THR A 85 1.32 -10.50 8.57
C THR A 85 1.04 -9.22 9.34
N THR A 86 1.82 -8.17 9.08
CA THR A 86 1.66 -6.87 9.73
C THR A 86 1.85 -5.71 8.76
N TYR A 87 1.59 -4.49 9.24
CA TYR A 87 1.84 -3.27 8.50
C TYR A 87 2.61 -2.25 9.33
N VAL A 88 3.34 -1.39 8.62
CA VAL A 88 3.92 -0.17 9.17
C VAL A 88 3.38 1.00 8.37
N ASP A 89 2.57 1.85 9.01
CA ASP A 89 2.18 3.15 8.47
C ASP A 89 3.22 4.19 8.91
N GLU A 90 4.20 4.43 8.05
CA GLU A 90 5.07 5.59 8.22
C GLU A 90 4.25 6.82 7.81
N LEU A 91 3.70 7.49 8.81
CA LEU A 91 3.25 8.87 8.68
C LEU A 91 4.41 9.68 8.12
N VAL A 92 4.42 9.85 6.80
CA VAL A 92 5.22 10.87 6.17
C VAL A 92 4.62 12.17 6.67
N GLN A 93 5.20 12.71 7.75
CA GLN A 93 5.09 14.13 8.01
C GLN A 93 5.60 14.77 6.73
N GLU A 94 4.67 15.25 5.90
CA GLU A 94 4.98 16.28 4.93
C GLU A 94 5.68 17.34 5.76
N ASN A 95 7.01 17.39 5.67
CA ASN A 95 7.72 18.60 6.01
C ASN A 95 7.02 19.66 5.16
N LEU A 96 6.23 20.49 5.83
CA LEU A 96 5.74 21.77 5.34
C LEU A 96 6.96 22.59 4.98
N LEU A 97 7.62 22.25 3.87
CA LEU A 97 8.67 23.05 3.25
C LEU A 97 7.96 23.95 2.25
N TYR A 98 7.27 24.93 2.82
CA TYR A 98 7.14 26.27 2.24
C TYR A 98 8.08 27.20 2.99
#